data_AF-A0A354Q7K7-F1
#
_entry.id   AF-A0A354Q7K7-F1
#
_cell.length_a   1.000
_cell.length_b   1.000
_cell.length_c   1.000
_cell.angle_alpha   90.00
_cell.angle_beta   90.00
_cell.angle_gamma   90.00
#
_symmetry.space_group_name_H-M   'P 1'
#
loop_
_entity.id
_entity.type
_entity.pdbx_description
1 polymer ?
#
loop_
_entity_poly.entity_id
_entity_poly.type
_entity_poly.pdbx_seq_one_letter_code
_entity_poly.pdbx_strand_id
1 'polypeptide(L)'
;MRFTVFDDDSTKLREENFYSVGGGFILNTEEIQNDNKDFGAQIPFPFRTCEELFEHCTKTGMTCRELMWINEQTWRSESDIWAGLLEIWGVMQECTQRGMSSTETHLPGGLNVRRRAPELYKELVDNPETSPAEMMDWVSLFAMAVNEENAAGGRIVTAPTNGGGGVIPAVMHYCHRFRSE
;
A
#
# COMPACT_ATOMS: atom_id res chain seq x y z
N MET A 1 -7.12 8.36 20.58
CA MET A 1 -7.04 9.83 20.61
C MET A 1 -8.36 10.36 21.12
N ARG A 2 -8.37 11.48 21.85
CA ARG A 2 -9.59 12.14 22.32
C ARG A 2 -9.57 13.57 21.84
N PHE A 3 -10.65 13.98 21.19
CA PHE A 3 -10.83 15.37 20.76
C PHE A 3 -11.96 15.97 21.58
N THR A 4 -11.70 17.16 22.13
CA THR A 4 -12.65 17.90 22.97
C THR A 4 -12.77 19.31 22.44
N VAL A 5 -14.01 19.77 22.24
CA VAL A 5 -14.34 21.10 21.72
C VAL A 5 -14.95 21.92 22.86
N PHE A 6 -14.50 23.15 23.00
CA PHE A 6 -14.98 24.12 23.99
C PHE A 6 -15.51 25.36 23.27
N ASP A 7 -16.45 26.08 23.89
CA ASP A 7 -16.82 27.44 23.46
C ASP A 7 -15.88 28.50 24.06
N ASP A 8 -16.17 29.78 23.77
CA ASP A 8 -15.38 30.92 24.23
C ASP A 8 -15.38 31.07 25.76
N ASP A 9 -16.40 30.55 26.43
CA ASP A 9 -16.52 30.54 27.89
C ASP A 9 -15.84 29.31 28.53
N SER A 10 -15.08 28.54 27.75
CA SER A 10 -14.43 27.28 28.15
C SER A 10 -15.41 26.19 28.59
N THR A 11 -16.68 26.27 28.18
CA THR A 11 -17.66 25.21 28.41
C THR A 11 -17.47 24.11 27.36
N LYS A 12 -17.43 22.85 27.81
CA LYS A 12 -17.25 21.69 26.93
C LYS A 12 -18.50 21.49 26.07
N LEU A 13 -18.35 21.63 24.75
CA LEU A 13 -19.41 21.42 23.78
C LEU A 13 -19.53 19.96 23.33
N ARG A 14 -18.39 19.31 23.04
CA ARG A 14 -18.36 17.92 22.56
C ARG A 14 -17.05 17.26 22.95
N GLU A 15 -17.10 15.95 23.15
CA GLU A 15 -15.93 15.11 23.36
C GLU A 15 -16.14 13.79 22.64
N GLU A 16 -15.13 13.34 21.91
CA GLU A 16 -15.20 12.09 21.17
C GLU A 16 -13.86 11.35 21.18
N ASN A 17 -13.94 10.02 21.33
CA ASN A 17 -12.77 9.15 21.34
C ASN A 17 -12.67 8.43 19.98
N PHE A 18 -11.49 8.48 19.39
CA PHE A 18 -11.16 7.81 18.13
C PHE A 18 -10.00 6.84 18.32
N TYR A 19 -10.09 5.69 17.66
CA TYR A 19 -9.12 4.62 17.73
C TYR A 19 -8.60 4.33 16.32
N SER A 20 -7.28 4.33 16.17
CA SER A 20 -6.64 3.85 14.93
C SER A 20 -6.50 2.34 15.02
N VAL A 21 -7.25 1.61 14.19
CA VAL A 21 -7.37 0.14 14.26
C VAL A 21 -6.46 -0.58 13.25
N GLY A 22 -5.62 0.16 12.53
CA GLY A 22 -4.67 -0.36 11.53
C GLY A 22 -5.05 0.01 10.11
N GLY A 23 -4.07 0.03 9.20
CA GLY A 23 -4.26 0.35 7.78
C GLY A 23 -4.76 1.78 7.47
N GLY A 24 -4.79 2.67 8.47
CA GLY A 24 -5.36 4.00 8.35
C GLY A 24 -6.85 4.08 8.69
N PHE A 25 -7.49 2.96 9.06
CA PHE A 25 -8.88 2.95 9.51
C PHE A 25 -9.01 3.52 10.91
N ILE A 26 -10.04 4.35 11.11
CA ILE A 26 -10.37 5.00 12.38
C ILE A 26 -11.81 4.63 12.73
N LEU A 27 -12.04 4.24 13.99
CA LEU A 27 -13.37 4.00 14.55
C LEU A 27 -13.56 4.81 15.82
N ASN A 28 -14.79 5.24 16.09
CA ASN A 28 -15.18 5.78 17.38
C ASN A 28 -15.69 4.67 18.33
N THR A 29 -16.00 5.02 19.58
CA THR A 29 -16.43 4.05 20.60
C THR A 29 -17.73 3.31 20.22
N GLU A 30 -18.67 3.99 19.56
CA GLU A 30 -19.95 3.39 19.15
C GLU A 30 -19.77 2.43 17.98
N GLU A 31 -18.95 2.79 16.99
CA GLU A 31 -18.64 1.96 15.82
C GLU A 31 -17.92 0.66 16.22
N ILE A 32 -17.03 0.71 17.23
CA ILE A 32 -16.38 -0.50 17.77
C ILE A 32 -17.41 -1.44 18.42
N GLN A 33 -18.41 -0.90 19.11
CA GLN A 33 -19.45 -1.70 19.77
C GLN A 33 -20.44 -2.31 18.78
N ASN A 34 -20.64 -1.66 17.64
CA ASN A 34 -21.59 -2.04 16.60
C ASN A 34 -20.94 -2.71 15.38
N ASP A 35 -19.73 -3.27 15.50
CA ASP A 35 -18.98 -3.87 14.38
C ASP A 35 -19.56 -5.23 13.90
N ASN A 36 -20.87 -5.29 13.72
CA ASN A 36 -21.57 -6.29 12.93
C ASN A 36 -21.50 -5.86 11.46
N LYS A 37 -20.31 -5.84 10.87
CA LYS A 37 -20.18 -5.63 9.42
C LYS A 37 -20.64 -6.87 8.68
N ASP A 38 -21.94 -6.91 8.43
CA ASP A 38 -22.49 -7.76 7.38
C ASP A 38 -22.15 -7.13 6.03
N PHE A 39 -21.00 -7.53 5.47
CA PHE A 39 -20.62 -7.18 4.10
C PHE A 39 -21.50 -7.92 3.05
N GLY A 40 -22.53 -8.65 3.49
CA GLY A 40 -23.02 -9.87 2.86
C GLY A 40 -24.24 -9.77 1.95
N ALA A 41 -24.61 -8.61 1.39
CA ALA A 41 -25.85 -8.55 0.59
C ALA A 41 -25.69 -8.47 -0.94
N GLN A 42 -24.52 -8.18 -1.53
CA GLN A 42 -24.41 -7.94 -3.00
C GLN A 42 -23.11 -8.39 -3.72
N ILE A 43 -22.19 -9.12 -3.09
CA ILE A 43 -20.97 -9.58 -3.76
C ILE A 43 -21.26 -10.88 -4.56
N PRO A 44 -20.99 -10.96 -5.88
CA PRO A 44 -21.28 -12.14 -6.70
C PRO A 44 -20.56 -13.42 -6.26
N PHE A 45 -19.29 -13.32 -5.89
CA PHE A 45 -18.46 -14.46 -5.47
C PHE A 45 -17.84 -14.19 -4.10
N PRO A 46 -18.64 -14.20 -3.01
CA PRO A 46 -18.13 -13.95 -1.67
C PRO A 46 -17.32 -15.16 -1.18
N PHE A 47 -16.22 -14.91 -0.48
CA PHE A 47 -15.41 -15.95 0.17
C PHE A 47 -14.79 -15.41 1.46
N ARG A 48 -14.59 -16.30 2.43
CA ARG A 48 -13.91 -16.06 3.71
C ARG A 48 -12.70 -16.95 3.90
N THR A 49 -12.53 -17.96 3.05
CA THR A 49 -11.40 -18.90 3.08
C THR A 49 -10.82 -19.09 1.69
N CYS A 50 -9.57 -19.56 1.62
CA CYS A 50 -8.96 -19.94 0.34
C CYS A 50 -9.71 -21.10 -0.33
N GLU A 51 -10.26 -22.03 0.45
CA GLU A 51 -11.04 -23.15 -0.07
C GLU A 51 -12.28 -22.66 -0.82
N GLU A 52 -13.05 -21.74 -0.22
CA GLU A 52 -14.21 -21.11 -0.87
C GLU A 52 -13.83 -20.36 -2.15
N LEU A 53 -12.71 -19.63 -2.15
CA LEU A 53 -12.20 -18.97 -3.35
C LEU A 53 -11.92 -19.98 -4.47
N PHE A 54 -11.23 -21.08 -4.17
CA PHE A 54 -10.91 -22.10 -5.18
C PHE A 54 -12.13 -22.91 -5.63
N GLU A 55 -13.13 -23.07 -4.76
CA GLU A 55 -14.41 -23.62 -5.19
C GLU A 55 -15.09 -22.74 -6.25
N HIS A 56 -15.09 -21.41 -6.08
CA HIS A 56 -15.62 -20.49 -7.08
C HIS A 56 -14.85 -20.59 -8.40
N CYS A 57 -13.51 -20.62 -8.34
CA CYS A 57 -12.68 -20.80 -9.54
C CYS A 57 -13.03 -22.11 -10.27
N THR A 58 -13.18 -23.21 -9.53
CA THR A 58 -13.49 -24.53 -10.10
C THR A 58 -14.89 -24.58 -10.70
N LYS A 59 -15.90 -24.02 -10.02
CA LYS A 59 -17.30 -24.01 -10.46
C LYS A 59 -17.51 -23.14 -11.71
N THR A 60 -16.80 -22.02 -11.81
CA THR A 60 -16.97 -21.04 -12.90
C THR A 60 -16.00 -21.22 -14.06
N GLY A 61 -14.86 -21.87 -13.82
CA GLY A 61 -13.72 -21.90 -14.75
C GLY A 61 -12.93 -20.58 -14.81
N MET A 62 -13.26 -19.59 -13.97
CA MET A 62 -12.58 -18.30 -13.90
C MET A 62 -11.33 -18.37 -13.00
N THR A 63 -10.36 -17.50 -13.29
CA THR A 63 -9.20 -17.24 -12.45
C THR A 63 -9.55 -16.38 -11.23
N CYS A 64 -8.69 -16.37 -10.20
CA CYS A 64 -8.86 -15.49 -9.05
C CYS A 64 -8.96 -14.01 -9.45
N ARG A 65 -8.21 -13.60 -10.50
CA ARG A 65 -8.26 -12.23 -11.03
C ARG A 65 -9.65 -11.89 -11.57
N GLU A 66 -10.24 -12.78 -12.37
CA GLU A 66 -11.55 -12.56 -13.00
C GLU A 66 -12.66 -12.54 -11.95
N LEU A 67 -12.61 -13.41 -10.94
CA LEU A 67 -13.55 -13.38 -9.83
C LEU A 67 -13.45 -12.07 -9.03
N MET A 68 -12.24 -11.64 -8.69
CA MET A 68 -12.02 -10.37 -8.01
C MET A 68 -12.46 -9.17 -8.87
N TRP A 69 -12.25 -9.23 -10.19
CA TRP A 69 -12.70 -8.21 -11.12
C TRP A 69 -14.23 -8.04 -11.08
N ILE A 70 -14.97 -9.15 -11.10
CA ILE A 70 -16.43 -9.13 -11.02
C ILE A 70 -16.90 -8.63 -9.64
N ASN A 71 -16.24 -9.04 -8.57
CA ASN A 71 -16.57 -8.58 -7.22
C ASN A 71 -16.35 -7.08 -7.04
N GLU A 72 -15.25 -6.52 -7.57
CA GLU A 72 -14.98 -5.07 -7.49
C GLU A 72 -15.99 -4.24 -8.28
N GLN A 73 -16.54 -4.80 -9.37
CA GLN A 73 -17.59 -4.15 -10.17
C GLN A 73 -18.92 -3.98 -9.43
N THR A 74 -19.11 -4.64 -8.27
CA THR A 74 -20.25 -4.38 -7.38
C THR A 74 -20.27 -2.92 -6.88
N TRP A 75 -19.10 -2.28 -6.75
CA TRP A 75 -18.98 -0.96 -6.15
C TRP A 75 -18.55 0.14 -7.14
N ARG A 76 -17.93 -0.23 -8.26
CA ARG A 76 -17.27 0.70 -9.19
C ARG A 76 -17.45 0.27 -10.63
N SER A 77 -17.39 1.21 -11.57
CA SER A 77 -17.31 0.87 -12.98
C SER A 77 -15.93 0.30 -13.35
N GLU A 78 -15.84 -0.45 -14.44
CA GLU A 78 -14.56 -0.97 -14.94
C GLU A 78 -13.53 0.15 -15.19
N SER A 79 -13.97 1.31 -15.71
CA SER A 79 -13.10 2.46 -15.95
C SER A 79 -12.55 3.04 -14.64
N ASP A 80 -13.36 3.10 -13.59
CA ASP A 80 -12.92 3.62 -12.29
C ASP A 80 -11.92 2.66 -11.63
N ILE A 81 -12.14 1.34 -11.75
CA ILE A 81 -11.21 0.33 -11.24
C ILE A 81 -9.86 0.46 -11.96
N TRP A 82 -9.85 0.53 -13.29
CA TRP A 82 -8.62 0.69 -14.06
C TRP A 82 -7.90 2.01 -13.74
N ALA A 83 -8.63 3.12 -13.69
CA ALA A 83 -8.07 4.43 -13.35
C ALA A 83 -7.43 4.42 -11.96
N GLY A 84 -8.11 3.85 -10.96
CA GLY A 84 -7.59 3.74 -9.59
C GLY A 84 -6.35 2.84 -9.48
N LEU A 85 -6.32 1.70 -10.19
CA LEU A 85 -5.13 0.83 -10.23
C LEU A 85 -3.93 1.53 -10.87
N LEU A 86 -4.14 2.28 -11.95
CA LEU A 86 -3.09 3.08 -12.59
C LEU A 86 -2.63 4.24 -11.72
N GLU A 87 -3.53 4.90 -11.00
CA GLU A 87 -3.16 5.94 -10.03
C GLU A 87 -2.30 5.36 -8.91
N ILE A 88 -2.72 4.24 -8.30
CA ILE A 88 -1.95 3.53 -7.28
C ILE A 88 -0.53 3.21 -7.78
N TRP A 89 -0.43 2.65 -8.99
CA TRP A 89 0.86 2.33 -9.60
C TRP A 89 1.68 3.59 -9.89
N GLY A 90 1.06 4.67 -10.38
CA GLY A 90 1.71 5.97 -10.58
C GLY A 90 2.34 6.50 -9.30
N VAL A 91 1.59 6.53 -8.21
CA VAL A 91 2.09 7.00 -6.90
C VAL A 91 3.19 6.09 -6.35
N MET A 92 3.08 4.77 -6.55
CA MET A 92 4.13 3.81 -6.20
C MET A 92 5.44 4.11 -6.94
N GLN A 93 5.39 4.33 -8.25
CA GLN A 93 6.57 4.69 -9.05
C GLN A 93 7.18 6.02 -8.61
N GLU A 94 6.36 7.04 -8.36
CA GLU A 94 6.83 8.33 -7.84
C GLU A 94 7.51 8.18 -6.46
N CYS A 95 6.97 7.33 -5.58
CA CYS A 95 7.55 7.03 -4.28
C CYS A 95 8.94 6.39 -4.42
N THR A 96 9.05 5.34 -5.24
CA THR A 96 10.33 4.70 -5.55
C THR A 96 11.33 5.72 -6.12
N GLN A 97 10.90 6.56 -7.07
CA GLN A 97 11.76 7.57 -7.68
C GLN A 97 12.27 8.58 -6.66
N ARG A 98 11.42 9.12 -5.79
CA ARG A 98 11.84 10.03 -4.72
C ARG A 98 12.87 9.40 -3.79
N GLY A 99 12.66 8.14 -3.40
CA GLY A 99 13.60 7.40 -2.55
C GLY A 99 14.97 7.21 -3.21
N MET A 100 15.00 6.90 -4.51
CA MET A 100 16.25 6.78 -5.29
C MET A 100 16.94 8.11 -5.53
N SER A 101 16.21 9.22 -5.64
CA SER A 101 16.77 10.55 -5.92
C SER A 101 16.94 11.45 -4.69
N SER A 102 16.74 10.91 -3.48
CA SER A 102 16.83 11.69 -2.24
C SER A 102 18.24 12.28 -2.05
N THR A 103 18.30 13.58 -1.75
CA THR A 103 19.56 14.26 -1.36
C THR A 103 19.83 14.17 0.14
N GLU A 104 18.85 13.76 0.95
CA GLU A 104 19.04 13.53 2.37
C GLU A 104 19.93 12.30 2.60
N THR A 105 20.85 12.40 3.55
CA THR A 105 21.79 11.30 3.83
C THR A 105 21.31 10.37 4.95
N HIS A 106 20.44 10.84 5.84
CA HIS A 106 19.96 10.10 7.01
C HIS A 106 18.46 10.30 7.22
N LEU A 107 17.80 9.26 7.74
CA LEU A 107 16.41 9.29 8.13
C LEU A 107 16.21 10.05 9.45
N PRO A 108 15.04 10.70 9.63
CA PRO A 108 14.69 11.32 10.91
C PRO A 108 14.46 10.26 12.01
N GLY A 109 14.31 10.71 13.27
CA GLY A 109 13.96 9.83 14.39
C GLY A 109 15.10 9.45 15.33
N GLY A 110 16.29 10.05 15.20
CA GLY A 110 17.36 9.99 16.21
C GLY A 110 18.19 8.70 16.24
N LEU A 111 17.87 7.71 15.39
CA LEU A 111 18.63 6.45 15.26
C LEU A 111 19.84 6.55 14.32
N ASN A 112 20.05 7.71 13.69
CA ASN A 112 21.14 7.96 12.74
C ASN A 112 21.22 6.92 11.60
N VAL A 113 20.07 6.52 11.05
CA VAL A 113 20.00 5.53 9.98
C VAL A 113 20.29 6.20 8.64
N ARG A 114 21.34 5.78 7.95
CA ARG A 114 21.70 6.28 6.61
C ARG A 114 20.69 5.81 5.55
N ARG A 115 20.30 6.71 4.64
CA ARG A 115 19.59 6.35 3.41
C ARG A 115 20.56 5.68 2.44
N ARG A 116 20.21 4.50 1.96
CA ARG A 116 21.06 3.65 1.11
C ARG A 116 20.57 3.59 -0.32
N ALA A 117 19.28 3.82 -0.57
CA ALA A 117 18.71 3.72 -1.91
C ALA A 117 19.39 4.66 -2.94
N PRO A 118 19.73 5.93 -2.62
CA PRO A 118 20.38 6.80 -3.62
C PRO A 118 21.76 6.32 -4.08
N GLU A 119 22.59 5.82 -3.15
CA GLU A 119 23.93 5.31 -3.48
C GLU A 119 23.85 4.01 -4.27
N LEU A 120 22.97 3.09 -3.87
CA LEU A 120 22.75 1.83 -4.57
C LEU A 120 22.18 2.05 -5.98
N TYR A 121 21.24 2.98 -6.14
CA TYR A 121 20.72 3.33 -7.47
C TYR A 121 21.84 3.83 -8.40
N LYS A 122 22.71 4.70 -7.87
CA LYS A 122 23.85 5.20 -8.64
C LYS A 122 24.79 4.07 -9.04
N GLU A 123 25.12 3.16 -8.12
CA GLU A 123 25.99 2.01 -8.38
C GLU A 123 25.44 1.11 -9.49
N LEU A 124 24.15 0.75 -9.43
CA LEU A 124 23.49 -0.12 -10.40
C LEU A 124 23.31 0.54 -11.78
N VAL A 125 23.21 1.86 -11.84
CA VAL A 125 23.11 2.60 -13.12
C VAL A 125 24.49 2.80 -13.74
N ASP A 126 25.50 3.13 -12.94
CA ASP A 126 26.85 3.44 -13.43
C ASP A 126 27.62 2.16 -13.82
N ASN A 127 27.35 1.02 -13.18
CA ASN A 127 28.04 -0.26 -13.42
C ASN A 127 27.06 -1.42 -13.69
N PRO A 128 26.34 -1.43 -14.82
CA PRO A 128 25.36 -2.47 -15.09
C PRO A 128 26.03 -3.81 -15.43
N GLU A 129 25.55 -4.86 -14.78
CA GLU A 129 25.86 -6.27 -14.99
C GLU A 129 24.58 -7.06 -15.30
N THR A 130 24.63 -7.90 -16.34
CA THR A 130 23.51 -8.79 -16.64
C THR A 130 23.64 -10.09 -15.82
N SER A 131 23.40 -10.00 -14.50
CA SER A 131 23.46 -11.14 -13.60
C SER A 131 22.16 -11.31 -12.78
N PRO A 132 21.80 -12.55 -12.38
CA PRO A 132 20.70 -12.76 -11.44
C PRO A 132 20.90 -12.04 -10.10
N ALA A 133 22.15 -11.79 -9.69
CA ALA A 133 22.47 -11.04 -8.48
C ALA A 133 22.04 -9.57 -8.63
N GLU A 134 22.39 -8.92 -9.75
CA GLU A 134 21.96 -7.54 -10.01
C GLU A 134 20.43 -7.42 -10.03
N MET A 135 19.70 -8.38 -10.61
CA MET A 135 18.23 -8.34 -10.58
C MET A 135 17.68 -8.30 -9.14
N MET A 136 18.31 -9.03 -8.22
CA MET A 136 17.96 -9.01 -6.79
C MET A 136 18.35 -7.69 -6.11
N ASP A 137 19.44 -7.06 -6.53
CA ASP A 137 19.84 -5.75 -6.06
C ASP A 137 18.86 -4.67 -6.50
N TRP A 138 18.33 -4.73 -7.73
CA TRP A 138 17.24 -3.86 -8.20
C TRP A 138 15.96 -4.05 -7.36
N VAL A 139 15.56 -5.29 -7.07
CA VAL A 139 14.39 -5.56 -6.20
C VAL A 139 14.61 -4.96 -4.81
N SER A 140 15.80 -5.16 -4.24
CA SER A 140 16.17 -4.62 -2.93
C SER A 140 16.16 -3.10 -2.92
N LEU A 141 16.71 -2.48 -3.98
CA LEU A 141 16.71 -1.05 -4.18
C LEU A 141 15.28 -0.48 -4.18
N PHE A 142 14.37 -1.06 -4.97
CA PHE A 142 13.00 -0.56 -5.05
C PHE A 142 12.29 -0.64 -3.69
N ALA A 143 12.44 -1.75 -2.97
CA ALA A 143 11.85 -1.92 -1.64
C ALA A 143 12.44 -0.92 -0.62
N MET A 144 13.76 -0.72 -0.66
CA MET A 144 14.46 0.22 0.22
C MET A 144 14.06 1.67 -0.07
N ALA A 145 13.99 2.06 -1.34
CA ALA A 145 13.59 3.41 -1.74
C ALA A 145 12.21 3.78 -1.16
N VAL A 146 11.22 2.90 -1.31
CA VAL A 146 9.88 3.12 -0.78
C VAL A 146 9.86 3.14 0.75
N ASN A 147 10.58 2.23 1.41
CA ASN A 147 10.60 2.15 2.87
C ASN A 147 11.38 3.31 3.52
N GLU A 148 12.41 3.83 2.85
CA GLU A 148 13.13 5.04 3.28
C GLU A 148 12.24 6.29 3.13
N GLU A 149 11.49 6.42 2.02
CA GLU A 149 10.50 7.48 1.86
C GLU A 149 9.41 7.43 2.92
N ASN A 150 8.90 6.23 3.25
CA ASN A 150 7.96 6.04 4.34
C ASN A 150 8.53 6.55 5.68
N ALA A 151 9.75 6.13 6.02
CA ALA A 151 10.40 6.49 7.28
C ALA A 151 10.69 8.00 7.38
N ALA A 152 10.83 8.68 6.24
CA ALA A 152 10.98 10.12 6.18
C ALA A 152 9.66 10.91 6.16
N GLY A 153 8.51 10.22 6.18
CA GLY A 153 7.19 10.86 6.14
C GLY A 153 6.76 11.32 4.74
N GLY A 154 7.38 10.77 3.69
CA GLY A 154 6.98 11.00 2.30
C GLY A 154 5.61 10.39 1.96
N ARG A 155 5.05 10.78 0.82
CA ARG A 155 3.81 10.18 0.30
C ARG A 155 4.06 8.71 -0.07
N ILE A 156 3.21 7.82 0.46
CA ILE A 156 3.27 6.37 0.23
C ILE A 156 1.88 5.78 -0.05
N VAL A 157 1.84 4.63 -0.72
CA VAL A 157 0.66 3.78 -0.87
C VAL A 157 0.76 2.60 0.10
N THR A 158 -0.34 2.29 0.80
CA THR A 158 -0.38 1.14 1.70
C THR A 158 -0.41 -0.18 0.91
N ALA A 159 0.33 -1.18 1.39
CA ALA A 159 0.32 -2.52 0.78
C ALA A 159 0.61 -3.66 1.78
N PRO A 160 -0.31 -4.00 2.70
CA PRO A 160 -1.58 -3.34 3.04
C PRO A 160 -1.43 -2.23 4.10
N THR A 161 -0.21 -2.00 4.59
CA THR A 161 0.12 -0.91 5.53
C THR A 161 1.31 -0.11 5.00
N ASN A 162 1.60 1.04 5.59
CA ASN A 162 2.80 1.83 5.25
C ASN A 162 4.09 1.02 5.45
N GLY A 163 4.19 0.25 6.54
CA GLY A 163 5.39 -0.53 6.84
C GLY A 163 5.66 -1.69 5.87
N GLY A 164 4.60 -2.23 5.23
CA GLY A 164 4.71 -3.21 4.15
C GLY A 164 4.75 -2.59 2.75
N GLY A 165 4.68 -1.27 2.64
CA GLY A 165 4.42 -0.53 1.41
C GLY A 165 5.45 -0.76 0.30
N GLY A 166 6.69 -1.14 0.63
CA GLY A 166 7.77 -1.37 -0.35
C GLY A 166 7.72 -2.69 -1.11
N VAL A 167 6.98 -3.71 -0.64
CA VAL A 167 7.05 -5.06 -1.21
C VAL A 167 6.38 -5.16 -2.58
N ILE A 168 5.12 -4.74 -2.69
CA ILE A 168 4.36 -4.75 -3.95
C ILE A 168 5.05 -3.92 -5.05
N PRO A 169 5.42 -2.63 -4.82
CA PRO A 169 6.07 -1.84 -5.86
C PRO A 169 7.41 -2.44 -6.30
N ALA A 170 8.19 -3.03 -5.41
CA ALA A 170 9.45 -3.68 -5.78
C ALA A 170 9.24 -4.83 -6.77
N VAL A 171 8.25 -5.69 -6.51
CA VAL A 171 7.91 -6.81 -7.42
C VAL A 171 7.34 -6.28 -8.74
N MET A 172 6.50 -5.25 -8.71
CA MET A 172 5.94 -4.63 -9.92
C MET A 172 7.01 -3.98 -10.80
N HIS A 173 7.94 -3.23 -10.21
CA HIS A 173 9.08 -2.67 -10.91
C HIS A 173 9.98 -3.76 -11.52
N TYR A 174 10.23 -4.85 -10.79
CA TYR A 174 10.96 -6.00 -11.33
C TYR A 174 10.27 -6.60 -12.54
N CYS A 175 8.97 -6.88 -12.46
CA CYS A 175 8.20 -7.42 -13.58
C CYS A 175 8.23 -6.47 -14.78
N HIS A 176 8.06 -5.16 -14.55
CA HIS A 176 8.10 -4.16 -15.61
C HIS A 176 9.47 -4.05 -16.28
N ARG A 177 10.56 -4.12 -15.50
CA ARG A 177 11.94 -3.92 -15.96
C ARG A 177 12.55 -5.16 -16.62
N PHE A 178 12.23 -6.37 -16.15
CA PHE A 178 12.95 -7.59 -16.52
C PHE A 178 12.07 -8.69 -17.12
N ARG A 179 10.73 -8.60 -17.01
CA ARG A 179 9.80 -9.62 -17.50
C ARG A 179 8.88 -9.15 -18.62
N SER A 180 9.18 -8.01 -19.23
CA SER A 180 8.47 -7.51 -20.41
C SER A 180 8.86 -8.33 -21.64
N GLU A 181 8.11 -9.42 -21.88
CA GLU A 181 7.95 -10.04 -23.21
C GLU A 181 6.96 -9.24 -24.07
#